data_AF-A0A1X1QNZ5-F1
#
_entry.id   AF-A0A1X1QNZ5-F1
#
_cell.length_a   1.000
_cell.length_b   1.000
_cell.length_c   1.000
_cell.angle_alpha   90.00
_cell.angle_beta   90.00
_cell.angle_gamma   90.00
#
_symmetry.space_group_name_H-M   'P 1'
#
loop_
_entity.id
_entity.type
_entity.pdbx_description
1 polymer ?
#
loop_
_entity_poly.entity_id
_entity_poly.type
_entity_poly.pdbx_seq_one_letter_code
_entity_poly.pdbx_strand_id
1 'polypeptide(L)' 'MDANSFGVCAMFAFWTSAIGSIFLAVKWANRKGKRSPATRDVMKKSLDKRLKEGEISAEEHQRRLKDL' A
#
# COMPACT_ATOMS: atom_id res chain seq x y z
N MET A 1 9.10 40.01 21.06
CA MET A 1 8.29 38.77 21.04
C MET A 1 8.56 38.05 22.35
N ASP A 2 7.52 37.85 23.18
CA ASP A 2 7.65 37.16 24.45
C ASP A 2 8.18 35.73 24.27
N ALA A 3 9.19 35.36 25.05
CA ALA A 3 9.83 34.04 24.99
C ALA A 3 8.83 32.88 25.16
N ASN A 4 7.72 33.13 25.88
CA ASN A 4 6.64 32.18 26.10
C ASN A 4 5.87 31.88 24.80
N SER A 5 5.61 32.91 23.98
CA SER A 5 4.94 32.77 22.68
C SER A 5 5.81 32.03 21.65
N PHE A 6 7.13 32.19 21.73
CA PHE A 6 8.07 31.47 20.88
C PHE A 6 8.12 29.97 21.21
N GLY A 7 8.12 29.61 22.50
CA GLY A 7 8.12 28.21 22.94
C GLY A 7 6.86 27.45 22.50
N VAL A 8 5.68 28.06 22.62
CA VAL A 8 4.41 27.46 22.19
C VAL A 8 4.38 27.27 20.67
N CYS A 9 4.85 28.26 19.90
CA CYS A 9 4.92 28.15 18.44
C CYS A 9 5.88 27.05 17.98
N ALA A 10 7.07 26.97 18.60
CA ALA A 10 8.06 25.93 18.30
C ALA A 10 7.51 24.52 18.64
N MET A 11 6.76 24.39 19.73
CA MET A 11 6.10 23.14 20.10
C MET A 11 5.10 22.71 19.03
N PHE A 12 4.22 23.60 18.56
CA PHE A 12 3.28 23.27 17.49
C PHE A 12 3.98 22.94 16.17
N ALA A 13 5.03 23.65 15.80
CA ALA A 13 5.81 23.35 14.60
C ALA A 13 6.47 21.96 14.67
N PHE A 14 7.02 21.59 15.83
CA PHE A 14 7.59 20.26 16.04
C PHE A 14 6.55 19.15 15.92
N TRP A 15 5.42 19.26 16.64
CA TRP A 15 4.38 18.22 16.62
C TRP A 15 3.69 18.10 15.26
N THR A 16 3.43 19.21 14.56
CA THR A 16 2.85 19.17 13.21
C THR A 16 3.79 18.55 12.19
N SER A 17 5.10 18.84 12.28
CA SER A 17 6.12 18.23 11.42
C SER A 17 6.26 16.72 11.69
N ALA A 18 6.27 16.32 12.97
CA ALA A 18 6.32 14.91 13.36
C ALA A 18 5.10 14.13 12.84
N ILE A 19 3.89 14.65 13.03
CA ILE A 19 2.66 14.01 12.56
C ILE A 19 2.65 13.92 11.02
N GLY A 20 3.09 14.98 10.33
CA GLY A 20 3.20 15.00 8.88
C GLY A 20 4.12 13.92 8.33
N SER A 21 5.27 13.70 8.99
CA SER A 21 6.23 12.66 8.58
C SER A 21 5.68 11.24 8.74
N ILE A 22 4.99 10.96 9.85
CA ILE A 22 4.37 9.66 10.11
C ILE A 22 3.25 9.40 9.10
N PHE A 23 2.38 10.38 8.86
CA PHE A 23 1.31 10.26 7.88
C PHE A 23 1.83 9.98 6.48
N LEU A 24 2.90 10.68 6.07
CA LEU A 24 3.52 10.48 4.76
C LEU A 24 4.15 9.08 4.63
N ALA A 25 4.84 8.62 5.68
CA ALA A 25 5.41 7.28 5.73
C ALA A 25 4.34 6.18 5.66
N VAL A 26 3.24 6.32 6.42
CA VAL A 26 2.09 5.41 6.40
C VAL A 26 1.41 5.42 5.03
N LYS A 27 1.23 6.60 4.42
CA LYS A 27 0.66 6.72 3.07
C LYS A 27 1.56 6.05 2.02
N TRP A 28 2.88 6.21 2.13
CA TRP A 28 3.84 5.59 1.22
C TRP A 28 3.88 4.06 1.39
N ALA A 29 3.87 3.57 2.64
CA ALA A 29 3.79 2.15 2.97
C ALA A 29 2.51 1.51 2.42
N ASN A 30 1.35 2.18 2.59
CA ASN A 30 0.08 1.71 2.01
C ASN A 30 0.07 1.74 0.48
N ARG A 31 0.75 2.73 -0.14
CA ARG A 31 0.90 2.79 -1.60
C ARG A 31 1.76 1.64 -2.12
N LYS A 32 2.75 1.20 -1.34
CA LYS A 32 3.60 0.03 -1.64
C LYS A 32 2.85 -1.29 -1.42
N GLY A 33 2.00 -1.36 -0.39
CA GLY A 33 1.19 -2.56 -0.07
C GLY A 33 0.09 -2.89 -1.09
N LYS A 34 -0.37 -1.93 -1.91
CA LYS A 34 -1.30 -2.20 -3.03
C LYS A 34 -0.61 -2.81 -4.26
N ARG A 35 0.72 -2.82 -4.33
CA ARG A 35 1.45 -3.66 -5.28
C ARG A 35 1.56 -5.03 -4.61
N SER A 36 0.74 -5.98 -5.07
CA SER A 36 0.82 -7.38 -4.66
C SER A 36 2.30 -7.78 -4.51
N PRO A 37 2.75 -8.23 -3.32
CA PRO A 37 4.15 -8.64 -3.12
C PRO A 37 4.48 -9.90 -3.94
N ALA A 38 3.46 -10.58 -4.47
CA ALA A 38 3.63 -11.62 -5.46
C ALA A 38 3.96 -10.98 -6.81
N THR A 39 5.07 -11.39 -7.42
CA THR A 39 5.33 -11.11 -8.83
C THR A 39 4.16 -11.63 -9.65
N ARG A 40 3.77 -10.92 -10.73
CA ARG A 40 2.70 -11.37 -11.65
C ARG A 40 2.89 -12.83 -12.08
N ASP A 41 4.13 -13.29 -12.17
CA ASP A 41 4.51 -14.68 -12.43
C ASP A 41 4.00 -15.69 -11.39
N VAL A 42 4.10 -15.35 -10.10
CA VAL A 42 3.61 -16.19 -8.99
C VAL A 42 2.08 -16.22 -8.98
N MET A 43 1.43 -15.10 -9.26
CA MET A 43 -0.03 -15.02 -9.38
C MET A 43 -0.55 -15.79 -10.60
N LYS A 44 0.15 -15.76 -11.73
CA LYS A 44 -0.17 -16.61 -12.90
C LYS A 44 -0.03 -18.09 -12.58
N LYS A 45 1.06 -18.50 -11.92
CA LYS A 45 1.27 -19.89 -11.50
C LYS A 45 0.21 -20.40 -10.54
N SER A 46 -0.27 -19.58 -9.61
CA SER A 46 -1.36 -19.96 -8.71
C SER A 46 -2.70 -20.07 -9.45
N LEU A 47 -2.95 -19.17 -10.43
CA LEU A 47 -4.13 -19.23 -11.29
C LEU A 47 -4.14 -20.48 -12.18
N ASP A 48 -3.04 -20.78 -12.85
CA ASP A 48 -2.89 -21.98 -13.69
C ASP A 48 -3.05 -23.26 -12.88
N LYS A 49 -2.56 -23.27 -11.63
CA LYS A 49 -2.74 -24.41 -10.72
C LYS A 49 -4.22 -24.64 -10.42
N ARG A 50 -4.97 -23.58 -10.09
CA ARG A 50 -6.41 -23.66 -9.82
C ARG A 50 -7.23 -24.05 -11.05
N LEU A 51 -6.78 -23.65 -12.25
CA LEU A 51 -7.37 -24.11 -13.51
C LEU A 51 -7.15 -25.61 -13.73
N LYS A 52 -5.95 -26.12 -13.43
CA LYS A 52 -5.63 -27.56 -13.52
C LYS A 52 -6.39 -28.41 -12.50
N GLU A 53 -6.63 -27.86 -11.31
CA GLU A 53 -7.41 -28.52 -10.26
C GLU A 53 -8.93 -28.44 -10.52
N GLY A 54 -9.37 -27.73 -11.56
CA GLY A 54 -10.78 -27.58 -11.93
C GLY A 54 -11.59 -26.69 -10.99
N GLU A 55 -10.93 -25.96 -10.07
CA GLU A 55 -11.60 -25.01 -9.17
C GLU A 55 -12.16 -23.78 -9.90
N ILE A 56 -11.62 -23.45 -11.07
CA ILE A 56 -12.00 -22.27 -11.86
C ILE A 56 -12.21 -22.63 -13.33
N SER A 57 -13.22 -22.01 -13.94
CA SER A 57 -13.45 -22.06 -15.39
C SER A 57 -12.32 -21.35 -16.16
N ALA A 58 -12.03 -21.81 -17.38
CA ALA A 58 -11.09 -21.18 -18.30
C ALA A 58 -11.47 -19.70 -18.61
N GLU A 59 -12.75 -19.36 -18.55
CA GLU A 59 -13.27 -18.01 -18.76
C GLU A 59 -12.93 -17.08 -17.59
N GLU A 60 -13.06 -17.60 -16.37
CA GLU A 60 -12.72 -16.85 -15.15
C GLU A 60 -11.21 -16.71 -14.99
N HIS A 61 -10.46 -17.73 -15.43
CA HIS A 61 -9.00 -17.66 -15.55
C HIS A 61 -8.56 -16.53 -16.49
N GLN A 62 -9.15 -16.42 -17.68
CA GLN A 62 -8.83 -15.34 -18.61
C GLN A 62 -9.21 -13.95 -18.10
N ARG A 63 -10.35 -13.80 -17.39
CA ARG A 63 -10.71 -12.51 -16.78
C ARG A 63 -9.69 -12.09 -15.74
N ARG A 64 -9.34 -12.97 -14.81
CA ARG A 64 -8.38 -12.67 -13.75
C ARG A 64 -6.97 -12.44 -14.29
N LEU A 65 -6.59 -13.06 -15.41
CA LEU A 65 -5.34 -12.77 -16.14
C LEU A 65 -5.31 -11.37 -16.79
N LYS A 66 -6.46 -10.84 -17.22
CA LYS A 66 -6.57 -9.49 -17.80
C LYS A 66 -6.53 -8.38 -16.74
N ASP A 67 -7.07 -8.67 -15.56
CA ASP A 67 -7.04 -7.77 -14.40
C ASP A 67 -5.68 -7.74 -13.67
N LEU A 68 -4.82 -8.72 -13.95
CA LEU A 68 -3.49 -8.91 -13.38
C LEU A 68 -2.42 -8.15 -14.14
#